data_AF-A0A2V2NCX9-F1
#
_entry.id   AF-A0A2V2NCX9-F1
#
_cell.length_a   1.000
_cell.length_b   1.000
_cell.length_c   1.000
_cell.angle_alpha   90.00
_cell.angle_beta   90.00
_cell.angle_gamma   90.00
#
_symmetry.space_group_name_H-M   'P 1'
#
loop_
_entity.id
_entity.type
_entity.pdbx_description
1 polymer ?
#
loop_
_entity_poly.entity_id
_entity_poly.type
_entity_poly.pdbx_seq_one_letter_code
_entity_poly.pdbx_strand_id
1 'polypeptide(L)'
;MNSPYRTEVLSAAFAAIKPADTLISRRSIETEIEVHPGLYPVLSGQTRIGRRTSITRVMNTLFPPWSTETAKKPYSNVWKVRAHIYDTEHTGGEA
;
A
#
# COMPACT_ATOMS: atom_id res chain seq x y z
N MET A 1 6.04 -7.13 16.00
CA MET A 1 5.13 -6.11 16.58
C MET A 1 3.95 -5.89 15.65
N ASN A 2 2.75 -6.38 16.02
CA ASN A 2 1.49 -6.06 15.34
C ASN A 2 1.02 -4.68 15.83
N SER A 3 1.47 -3.63 15.15
CA SER A 3 0.97 -2.28 15.40
C SER A 3 -0.43 -2.15 14.80
N PRO A 4 -1.45 -1.65 15.53
CA PRO A 4 -2.80 -1.48 14.99
C PRO A 4 -2.82 -0.60 13.74
N TYR A 5 -1.91 0.37 13.65
CA TYR A 5 -1.67 1.18 12.45
C TYR A 5 -1.27 0.34 11.23
N ARG A 6 -0.44 -0.70 11.43
CA ARG A 6 -0.01 -1.58 10.33
C ARG A 6 -1.20 -2.38 9.80
N THR A 7 -2.01 -2.93 10.69
CA THR A 7 -3.19 -3.72 10.33
C THR A 7 -4.21 -2.89 9.57
N GLU A 8 -4.56 -1.69 10.08
CA GLU A 8 -5.52 -0.83 9.41
C GLU A 8 -5.01 -0.31 8.07
N VAL A 9 -3.72 0.06 7.95
CA VAL A 9 -3.16 0.50 6.65
C VAL A 9 -3.22 -0.62 5.62
N LEU A 10 -2.89 -1.86 6.01
CA LEU A 10 -2.99 -3.01 5.10
C LEU A 10 -4.43 -3.29 4.70
N SER A 11 -5.36 -3.27 5.65
CA SER A 11 -6.79 -3.45 5.38
C SER A 11 -7.30 -2.40 4.40
N ALA A 12 -7.02 -1.12 4.64
CA ALA A 12 -7.40 -0.02 3.75
C ALA A 12 -6.73 -0.14 2.38
N ALA A 13 -5.47 -0.57 2.32
CA ALA A 13 -4.78 -0.80 1.05
C ALA A 13 -5.42 -1.93 0.23
N PHE A 14 -5.77 -3.05 0.86
CA PHE A 14 -6.43 -4.16 0.16
C PHE A 14 -7.90 -3.89 -0.18
N ALA A 15 -8.58 -3.01 0.56
CA ALA A 15 -9.92 -2.54 0.18
C ALA A 15 -9.87 -1.54 -0.99
N ALA A 16 -8.86 -0.67 -1.02
CA ALA A 16 -8.73 0.37 -2.04
C ALA A 16 -8.16 -0.11 -3.39
N ILE A 17 -7.53 -1.30 -3.44
CA ILE A 17 -6.99 -1.88 -4.67
C ILE A 17 -8.08 -2.58 -5.47
N LYS A 18 -8.17 -2.32 -6.78
CA LYS A 18 -9.09 -3.07 -7.64
C LYS A 18 -8.46 -4.39 -8.08
N PRO A 19 -9.26 -5.41 -8.44
CA PRO A 19 -8.76 -6.71 -8.87
C PRO A 19 -7.84 -6.70 -10.10
N ALA A 20 -7.78 -5.60 -10.87
CA ALA A 20 -6.88 -5.46 -12.02
C ALA A 20 -5.64 -4.60 -11.71
N ASP A 21 -5.65 -3.85 -10.60
CA ASP A 21 -4.61 -2.90 -10.30
C ASP A 21 -3.36 -3.62 -9.74
N THR A 22 -2.19 -3.20 -10.22
CA THR A 22 -0.89 -3.69 -9.70
C THR A 22 -0.18 -2.65 -8.84
N LEU A 23 -0.73 -1.44 -8.81
CA LEU A 23 -0.22 -0.28 -8.11
C LEU A 23 -1.29 0.24 -7.16
N ILE A 24 -0.86 0.78 -6.03
CA ILE A 24 -1.75 1.50 -5.12
C ILE A 24 -1.14 2.83 -4.72
N SER A 25 -1.96 3.88 -4.69
CA SER A 25 -1.53 5.21 -4.28
C SER A 25 -1.94 5.50 -2.84
N ARG A 26 -1.16 6.34 -2.15
CA ARG A 26 -1.52 6.86 -0.81
C ARG A 26 -2.88 7.55 -0.82
N ARG A 27 -3.21 8.23 -1.93
CA ARG A 27 -4.50 8.93 -2.06
C ARG A 27 -5.65 7.92 -2.05
N SER A 28 -5.53 6.81 -2.76
CA SER A 28 -6.55 5.75 -2.77
C SER A 28 -6.79 5.19 -1.36
N ILE A 29 -5.71 4.93 -0.62
CA ILE A 29 -5.78 4.45 0.77
C ILE A 29 -6.40 5.52 1.68
N GLU A 30 -6.01 6.79 1.53
CA GLU A 30 -6.57 7.90 2.30
C GLU A 30 -8.07 8.07 2.03
N THR A 31 -8.50 7.98 0.77
CA THR A 31 -9.91 8.05 0.38
C THR A 31 -10.73 6.90 0.97
N GLU A 32 -10.24 5.67 0.93
CA GLU A 32 -10.90 4.52 1.55
C GLU A 32 -11.15 4.75 3.05
N ILE A 33 -10.15 5.30 3.77
CA ILE A 33 -10.29 5.63 5.19
C ILE A 33 -11.30 6.77 5.42
N GLU A 34 -11.31 7.78 4.56
CA GLU A 34 -12.24 8.91 4.65
C GLU A 34 -13.68 8.51 4.35
N VAL A 35 -13.91 7.56 3.45
CA VAL A 35 -15.24 7.05 3.09
C VAL A 35 -15.77 6.07 4.14
N HIS A 36 -14.89 5.26 4.74
CA HIS A 36 -15.26 4.21 5.69
C HIS A 36 -14.57 4.35 7.06
N PRO A 37 -14.74 5.48 7.78
CA PRO A 37 -13.95 5.77 8.99
C PRO A 37 -14.15 4.76 10.12
N GLY A 38 -15.34 4.13 10.20
CA GLY A 38 -15.65 3.10 11.20
C GLY A 38 -14.86 1.80 11.04
N LEU A 39 -14.32 1.52 9.85
CA LEU A 39 -13.47 0.34 9.60
C LEU A 39 -12.01 0.56 10.04
N TYR A 40 -11.61 1.83 10.18
CA TYR A 40 -10.24 2.23 10.47
C TYR A 40 -10.20 3.25 11.63
N PRO A 41 -10.69 2.87 12.84
CA PRO A 41 -10.85 3.79 13.95
C PRO A 41 -9.53 4.45 14.37
N VAL A 42 -8.41 3.74 14.31
CA VAL A 42 -7.10 4.29 14.70
C VAL A 42 -6.62 5.33 13.69
N LEU A 43 -6.71 5.04 12.39
CA LEU A 43 -6.31 5.98 11.34
C LEU A 43 -7.27 7.17 11.19
N SER A 44 -8.56 6.95 11.44
CA SER A 44 -9.59 8.00 11.38
C SER A 44 -9.49 8.99 12.54
N GLY A 45 -9.01 8.54 13.71
CA GLY A 45 -8.72 9.41 14.85
C GLY A 45 -7.48 10.29 14.67
N GLN A 46 -6.67 10.09 13.61
CA GLN A 46 -5.49 10.90 13.34
C GLN A 46 -5.82 12.16 12.55
N THR A 47 -4.95 13.18 12.71
CA THR A 47 -4.91 14.29 11.76
C THR A 47 -4.53 13.77 10.37
N ARG A 48 -4.91 14.52 9.32
CA ARG A 48 -4.53 14.21 7.94
C ARG A 48 -3.01 13.97 7.77
N ILE A 49 -2.18 14.78 8.43
CA ILE A 49 -0.72 14.66 8.38
C ILE A 49 -0.26 13.37 9.08
N GLY A 50 -0.82 13.08 10.26
CA GLY A 50 -0.53 11.85 11.00
C GLY A 50 -0.89 10.60 10.19
N ARG A 51 -2.10 10.56 9.65
CA ARG A 51 -2.60 9.47 8.81
C ARG A 51 -1.70 9.23 7.60
N ARG A 52 -1.33 10.28 6.87
CA ARG A 52 -0.42 10.18 5.72
C ARG A 52 0.95 9.64 6.10
N THR A 53 1.47 10.07 7.25
CA THR A 53 2.76 9.60 7.77
C THR A 53 2.69 8.11 8.08
N SER A 54 1.61 7.66 8.75
CA SER A 54 1.36 6.24 9.04
C SER A 54 1.29 5.40 7.77
N ILE A 55 0.49 5.84 6.78
CA ILE A 55 0.36 5.13 5.48
C ILE A 55 1.71 5.03 4.79
N THR A 56 2.40 6.16 4.58
CA THR A 56 3.69 6.18 3.86
C THR A 56 4.72 5.29 4.56
N ARG A 57 4.81 5.34 5.90
CA ARG A 57 5.76 4.52 6.66
C ARG A 57 5.49 3.03 6.51
N VAL A 58 4.24 2.61 6.70
CA VAL A 58 3.86 1.18 6.59
C VAL A 58 4.08 0.69 5.16
N MET A 59 3.60 1.45 4.16
CA MET A 59 3.71 1.02 2.77
C MET A 59 5.16 0.97 2.28
N ASN A 60 6.01 1.95 2.61
CA ASN A 60 7.45 1.90 2.29
C ASN A 60 8.17 0.72 2.97
N THR A 61 7.66 0.22 4.09
CA THR A 61 8.25 -0.92 4.80
C THR A 61 7.89 -2.25 4.14
N LEU A 62 6.71 -2.33 3.51
CA LEU A 62 6.13 -3.61 3.06
C LEU A 62 6.10 -3.78 1.55
N PHE A 63 6.11 -2.69 0.79
CA PHE A 63 5.95 -2.72 -0.65
C PHE A 63 7.02 -1.86 -1.32
N PRO A 64 7.60 -2.32 -2.44
CA PRO A 64 8.54 -1.52 -3.18
C PRO A 64 7.82 -0.30 -3.78
N PRO A 65 8.43 0.90 -3.69
CA PRO A 65 7.85 2.08 -4.30
C PRO A 65 7.83 1.92 -5.82
N TRP A 66 6.83 2.51 -6.45
CA TRP A 66 6.74 2.56 -7.90
C TRP A 66 7.65 3.67 -8.44
N SER A 67 8.48 3.34 -9.42
CA SER A 67 9.23 4.30 -10.22
C SER A 67 8.99 4.00 -11.70
N THR A 68 8.96 5.03 -12.53
CA THR A 68 9.18 4.88 -13.97
C THR A 68 10.69 4.87 -14.21
N GLU A 69 11.17 4.14 -15.21
CA GLU A 69 12.61 4.15 -15.59
C GLU A 69 13.12 5.55 -15.93
N THR A 70 12.21 6.44 -16.33
CA THR A 70 12.47 7.86 -16.61
C THR A 70 12.45 8.77 -15.37
N ALA A 71 11.92 8.32 -14.24
CA ALA A 71 11.85 9.13 -13.04
C ALA A 71 13.17 9.05 -12.26
N LYS A 72 13.91 10.17 -12.20
CA LYS A 72 15.11 10.33 -11.36
C LYS A 72 14.86 10.11 -9.85
N LYS A 73 13.60 10.00 -9.41
CA LYS A 73 13.20 9.72 -8.01
C LYS A 73 11.97 8.80 -7.97
N PRO A 74 11.94 7.78 -7.09
CA PRO A 74 10.77 6.93 -6.92
C PRO A 74 9.58 7.75 -6.40
N TYR A 75 8.37 7.43 -6.86
CA TYR A 75 7.16 8.05 -6.35
C TYR A 75 6.91 7.53 -4.93
N SER A 76 7.26 8.33 -3.91
CA SER A 76 7.20 7.95 -2.49
C SER A 76 5.78 7.73 -1.93
N ASN A 77 4.77 7.73 -2.79
CA ASN A 77 3.35 7.62 -2.45
C ASN A 77 2.59 6.63 -3.36
N VAL A 78 3.30 5.84 -4.17
CA VAL A 78 2.72 4.81 -5.01
C VAL A 78 3.55 3.55 -4.84
N TRP A 79 2.91 2.40 -4.64
CA TRP A 79 3.59 1.15 -4.32
C TRP A 79 3.10 0.00 -5.20
N LYS A 80 4.00 -0.93 -5.52
CA LYS A 80 3.67 -2.16 -6.25
C LYS A 80 3.15 -3.20 -5.27
N VAL A 81 1.96 -3.72 -5.51
CA VAL A 81 1.23 -4.62 -4.60
C VAL A 81 1.03 -6.03 -5.17
N ARG A 82 1.23 -6.22 -6.48
CA ARG A 82 1.07 -7.52 -7.18
C ARG A 82 2.35 -8.11 -7.78
N ALA A 83 3.48 -7.43 -7.69
CA ALA A 83 4.73 -7.93 -8.31
C ALA A 83 5.30 -9.21 -7.67
N HIS A 84 4.75 -9.69 -6.55
CA HIS A 84 5.22 -10.91 -5.87
C HIS A 84 4.50 -12.20 -6.28
N ILE A 85 3.51 -12.15 -7.19
CA ILE A 85 2.84 -13.40 -7.64
C ILE A 85 3.52 -14.01 -8.87
N TYR A 86 4.29 -13.25 -9.65
CA TYR A 86 4.88 -13.77 -10.91
C TYR A 86 6.36 -14.14 -10.84
N ASP A 87 7.06 -13.92 -9.72
CA ASP A 87 8.48 -14.28 -9.59
C ASP A 87 8.72 -15.65 -8.93
N THR A 88 7.66 -16.40 -8.57
CA THR A 88 7.79 -17.73 -7.94
C THR A 88 7.45 -18.89 -8.89
N GLU A 89 7.18 -18.63 -10.18
CA GLU A 89 6.83 -19.68 -11.16
C GLU A 89 7.80 -19.79 -12.35
N HIS A 90 9.10 -19.46 -12.19
CA HIS A 90 10.11 -19.77 -13.22
C HIS A 90 11.46 -20.21 -12.66
N THR A 91 11.45 -21.13 -11.70
CA THR A 91 12.64 -21.96 -11.42
C THR A 91 12.22 -23.37 -10.99
N GLY A 92 11.57 -24.10 -11.89
CA GLY A 92 11.20 -25.49 -11.65
C GLY A 92 10.61 -26.16 -12.88
N GLY A 93 11.44 -26.97 -13.56
CA GLY A 93 11.07 -27.89 -14.63
C GLY A 93 11.37 -27.36 -16.04
N GLU A 94 12.01 -28.07 -16.96
CA GLU A 94 12.46 -29.47 -17.08
C GLU A 94 13.65 -29.44 -18.07
N ALA A 95 14.77 -30.08 -17.74
CA ALA A 95 15.24 -31.39 -18.24
C ALA A 95 15.74 -31.38 -19.69
#